data_AF-A0A291PDA6-F1
#
_entry.id   AF-A0A291PDA6-F1
#
_cell.length_a   1.000
_cell.length_b   1.000
_cell.length_c   1.000
_cell.angle_alpha   90.00
_cell.angle_beta   90.00
_cell.angle_gamma   90.00
#
_symmetry.space_group_name_H-M   'P 1'
#
loop_
_entity.id
_entity.type
_entity.pdbx_description
1 polymer ?
#
loop_
_entity_poly.entity_id
_entity_poly.type
_entity_poly.pdbx_seq_one_letter_code
_entity_poly.pdbx_strand_id
1 'polypeptide(L)'
;MKWKTFTPNQAAVLWLMREHGAAVFRDGFRRLSWAVTPSEGLTIDGPNLIRDALLARGLIATTTAGYVLTVAGQQEAPAQKAMPRRVAETRLQLEPVWLTDEQMQTVSEWFPRSHGKPRLDDRAILSGIVMVLRENLMWQQAPAVFGGEMALRRRWNQWGASGVLDAVFAHLFEPTSNGPRLVITDTMLTKNTSGRRGVALGWFETIISAEELEAA
;
A
#
# COMPACT_ATOMS: atom_id res chain seq x y z
N MET A 1 -21.24 10.41 -27.51
CA MET A 1 -19.85 10.18 -27.03
C MET A 1 -19.82 8.91 -26.19
N LYS A 2 -19.43 7.76 -26.77
CA LYS A 2 -19.59 6.39 -26.22
C LYS A 2 -18.48 6.03 -25.21
N TRP A 3 -18.42 6.70 -24.06
CA TRP A 3 -17.54 6.27 -22.96
C TRP A 3 -18.23 5.31 -21.97
N LYS A 4 -19.52 5.04 -22.16
CA LYS A 4 -20.33 4.21 -21.24
C LYS A 4 -20.08 2.70 -21.35
N THR A 5 -19.33 2.21 -22.35
CA THR A 5 -19.19 0.76 -22.62
C THR A 5 -17.90 0.14 -22.06
N PHE A 6 -16.93 0.96 -21.65
CA PHE A 6 -15.63 0.50 -21.15
C PHE A 6 -15.28 1.22 -19.85
N THR A 7 -14.65 0.50 -18.92
CA THR A 7 -13.99 1.19 -17.80
C THR A 7 -12.79 1.99 -18.33
N PRO A 8 -12.34 3.05 -17.62
CA PRO A 8 -11.16 3.82 -18.02
C PRO A 8 -9.93 2.93 -18.26
N ASN A 9 -9.75 1.88 -17.45
CA ASN A 9 -8.65 0.92 -17.58
C ASN A 9 -8.78 0.03 -18.81
N GLN A 10 -9.98 -0.46 -19.15
CA GLN A 10 -10.21 -1.22 -20.38
C GLN A 10 -9.96 -0.37 -21.62
N ALA A 11 -10.46 0.87 -21.62
CA ALA A 11 -10.23 1.83 -22.69
C ALA A 11 -8.74 2.13 -22.89
N ALA A 12 -7.98 2.31 -21.80
CA ALA A 12 -6.55 2.52 -21.84
C ALA A 12 -5.79 1.32 -22.43
N VAL A 13 -6.12 0.10 -22.01
CA VAL A 13 -5.49 -1.13 -22.53
C VAL A 13 -5.75 -1.31 -24.02
N LEU A 14 -6.99 -1.15 -24.48
CA LEU A 14 -7.33 -1.26 -25.91
C LEU A 14 -6.61 -0.20 -26.75
N TRP A 15 -6.50 1.03 -26.25
CA TRP A 15 -5.73 2.08 -26.92
C TRP A 15 -4.24 1.71 -27.00
N LEU A 16 -3.63 1.28 -25.90
CA LEU A 16 -2.22 0.88 -25.84
C LEU A 16 -1.91 -0.22 -26.85
N MET A 17 -2.74 -1.26 -26.91
CA MET A 17 -2.57 -2.36 -27.85
C MET A 17 -2.79 -1.93 -29.32
N ARG A 18 -3.62 -0.91 -29.57
CA ARG A 18 -3.80 -0.37 -30.92
C ARG A 18 -2.56 0.37 -31.39
N GLU A 19 -1.96 1.17 -30.52
CA GLU A 19 -0.80 1.99 -30.87
C GLU A 19 0.53 1.21 -30.86
N HIS A 20 0.67 0.24 -29.95
CA HIS A 20 1.93 -0.49 -29.75
C HIS A 20 1.87 -1.96 -30.16
N GLY A 21 0.72 -2.45 -30.63
CA GLY A 21 0.54 -3.80 -31.12
C GLY A 21 0.34 -4.84 -30.01
N ALA A 22 0.99 -5.99 -30.14
CA ALA A 22 0.83 -7.10 -29.22
C ALA A 22 1.24 -6.72 -27.79
N ALA A 23 0.47 -7.18 -26.81
CA ALA A 23 0.73 -6.96 -25.39
C ALA A 23 1.00 -8.27 -24.65
N VAL A 24 1.98 -8.25 -23.74
CA VAL A 24 2.17 -9.29 -22.73
C VAL A 24 1.51 -8.81 -21.44
N PHE A 25 0.53 -9.57 -20.95
CA PHE A 25 -0.06 -9.32 -19.63
C PHE A 25 0.71 -10.09 -18.57
N ARG A 26 1.17 -9.38 -17.54
CA ARG A 26 1.86 -9.95 -16.37
C ARG A 26 0.96 -9.85 -15.14
N ASP A 27 1.07 -10.85 -14.29
CA ASP A 27 0.34 -10.88 -13.02
C ASP A 27 0.79 -9.71 -12.13
N GLY A 28 -0.09 -8.72 -11.95
CA GLY A 28 0.14 -7.57 -11.10
C GLY A 28 -0.87 -7.51 -9.96
N PHE A 29 -0.40 -7.32 -8.73
CA PHE A 29 -1.31 -7.04 -7.61
C PHE A 29 -1.76 -5.58 -7.65
N ARG A 30 -3.06 -5.39 -7.87
CA ARG A 30 -3.86 -4.17 -7.59
C ARG A 30 -3.69 -2.95 -8.49
N ARG A 31 -2.58 -2.77 -9.22
CA ARG A 31 -2.34 -1.56 -10.04
C ARG A 31 -2.15 -1.90 -11.51
N LEU A 32 -2.87 -1.20 -12.39
CA LEU A 32 -2.59 -1.22 -13.82
C LEU A 32 -1.35 -0.35 -14.10
N SER A 33 -0.30 -0.98 -14.60
CA SER A 33 0.88 -0.31 -15.15
C SER A 33 1.21 -0.89 -16.51
N TRP A 34 2.01 -0.16 -17.27
CA TRP A 34 2.52 -0.64 -18.55
C TRP A 34 3.89 -0.06 -18.82
N ALA A 35 4.64 -0.77 -19.66
CA ALA A 35 5.89 -0.30 -20.23
C ALA A 35 5.97 -0.73 -21.70
N VAL A 36 6.61 0.10 -22.51
CA VAL A 36 6.94 -0.22 -23.90
C VAL A 36 8.46 -0.30 -23.98
N THR A 37 8.99 -1.50 -24.21
CA THR A 37 10.44 -1.73 -24.34
C THR A 37 10.75 -2.25 -25.74
N PRO A 38 11.94 -1.97 -26.30
CA PRO A 38 12.33 -2.49 -27.61
C PRO A 38 12.37 -4.02 -27.68
N SER A 39 12.68 -4.69 -26.56
CA SER A 39 12.87 -6.14 -26.50
C SER A 39 11.58 -6.94 -26.26
N GLU A 40 10.63 -6.39 -25.51
CA GLU A 40 9.41 -7.11 -25.10
C GLU A 40 8.12 -6.49 -25.67
N GLY A 41 8.22 -5.35 -26.36
CA GLY A 41 7.06 -4.61 -26.84
C GLY A 41 6.23 -4.03 -25.69
N LEU A 42 4.91 -4.03 -25.85
CA LEU A 42 3.99 -3.55 -24.83
C LEU A 42 3.83 -4.61 -23.73
N THR A 43 4.15 -4.23 -22.50
CA THR A 43 3.92 -5.05 -21.30
C THR A 43 2.88 -4.34 -20.44
N ILE A 44 1.90 -5.08 -19.94
CA ILE A 44 0.81 -4.57 -19.11
C ILE A 44 0.78 -5.38 -17.83
N ASP A 45 1.10 -4.75 -16.71
CA ASP A 45 0.97 -5.36 -15.38
C ASP A 45 -0.34 -4.92 -14.75
N GLY A 46 -1.04 -5.84 -14.09
CA GLY A 46 -2.19 -5.49 -13.29
C GLY A 46 -3.11 -6.66 -13.02
N PRO A 47 -4.31 -6.38 -12.48
CA PRO A 47 -5.30 -7.43 -12.25
C PRO A 47 -5.69 -8.09 -13.57
N ASN A 48 -5.52 -9.41 -13.66
CA ASN A 48 -5.90 -10.22 -14.82
C ASN A 48 -7.37 -10.06 -15.24
N LEU A 49 -8.22 -9.57 -14.33
CA LEU A 49 -9.63 -9.25 -14.60
C LEU A 49 -9.83 -8.34 -15.82
N ILE A 50 -8.90 -7.44 -16.12
CA ILE A 50 -9.02 -6.57 -17.30
C ILE A 50 -8.81 -7.39 -18.58
N ARG A 51 -7.72 -8.17 -18.64
CA ARG A 51 -7.42 -9.07 -19.75
C ARG A 51 -8.56 -10.06 -19.99
N ASP A 52 -9.02 -10.71 -18.93
CA ASP A 52 -10.06 -11.74 -18.99
C ASP A 52 -11.39 -11.14 -19.47
N ALA A 53 -11.74 -9.94 -19.03
CA ALA A 53 -12.92 -9.23 -19.51
C ALA A 53 -12.83 -8.83 -21.00
N LEU A 54 -11.63 -8.48 -21.49
CA LEU A 54 -11.43 -8.16 -22.91
C LEU A 54 -11.46 -9.42 -23.80
N LEU A 55 -10.90 -10.54 -23.32
CA LEU A 55 -11.00 -11.86 -23.96
C LEU A 55 -12.45 -12.33 -24.05
N ALA A 56 -13.21 -12.24 -22.95
CA ALA A 56 -14.61 -12.65 -22.90
C ALA A 56 -15.50 -11.85 -23.86
N ARG A 57 -15.11 -10.60 -24.17
CA ARG A 57 -15.77 -9.74 -25.16
C ARG A 57 -15.26 -9.93 -26.59
N GLY A 58 -14.29 -10.83 -26.81
CA GLY A 58 -13.68 -11.07 -28.13
C GLY A 58 -12.89 -9.88 -28.69
N LEU A 59 -12.48 -8.95 -27.84
CA LEU A 59 -11.76 -7.72 -28.27
C LEU A 59 -10.25 -7.95 -28.40
N ILE A 60 -9.74 -8.92 -27.65
CA ILE A 60 -8.36 -9.39 -27.78
C ILE A 60 -8.36 -10.91 -27.99
N ALA A 61 -7.31 -11.43 -28.60
CA ALA A 61 -7.09 -12.85 -28.79
C ALA A 61 -5.69 -13.24 -28.29
N THR A 62 -5.58 -14.46 -27.77
CA THR A 62 -4.31 -15.03 -27.31
C THR A 62 -3.45 -15.43 -28.52
N THR A 63 -2.15 -15.19 -28.41
CA THR A 63 -1.12 -15.63 -29.36
C THR A 63 0.03 -16.31 -28.61
N THR A 64 0.96 -16.92 -29.34
CA THR A 64 2.15 -17.56 -28.76
C THR A 64 3.04 -16.59 -27.97
N ALA A 65 2.99 -15.29 -28.29
CA ALA A 65 3.82 -14.26 -27.69
C ALA A 65 3.06 -13.32 -26.75
N GLY A 66 1.76 -13.55 -26.51
CA GLY A 66 0.94 -12.67 -25.66
C GLY A 66 -0.48 -12.51 -26.19
N TYR A 67 -0.92 -11.27 -26.39
CA TYR A 67 -2.29 -10.93 -26.78
C TYR A 67 -2.29 -9.87 -27.87
N VAL A 68 -3.21 -9.99 -28.83
CA VAL A 68 -3.38 -9.04 -29.93
C VAL A 68 -4.82 -8.54 -30.00
N LEU A 69 -5.04 -7.34 -30.52
CA LEU A 69 -6.39 -6.86 -30.82
C LEU A 69 -7.00 -7.68 -31.96
N THR A 70 -8.27 -8.05 -31.79
CA THR A 70 -9.08 -8.58 -32.89
C THR A 70 -9.55 -7.44 -33.80
N VAL A 71 -10.15 -7.76 -34.94
CA VAL A 71 -10.81 -6.76 -35.80
C VAL A 71 -11.89 -5.99 -35.03
N ALA A 72 -12.68 -6.70 -34.22
CA ALA A 72 -13.67 -6.08 -33.33
C ALA A 72 -13.00 -5.18 -32.29
N GLY A 73 -11.90 -5.64 -31.69
CA GLY A 73 -11.08 -4.84 -30.78
C GLY A 73 -10.54 -3.56 -31.40
N GLN A 74 -10.07 -3.61 -32.65
CA GLN A 74 -9.59 -2.44 -33.38
C GLN A 74 -10.70 -1.43 -33.67
N GLN A 75 -11.91 -1.90 -34.02
CA GLN A 75 -13.07 -1.06 -34.30
C GLN A 75 -13.67 -0.44 -33.03
N GLU A 76 -13.66 -1.16 -31.91
CA GLU A 76 -14.18 -0.69 -30.63
C GLU A 76 -13.15 0.10 -29.81
N ALA A 77 -11.85 -0.04 -30.09
CA ALA A 77 -10.79 0.68 -29.41
C ALA A 77 -11.04 2.20 -29.52
N PRO A 78 -11.08 2.93 -28.39
CA PRO A 78 -11.49 4.33 -28.39
C PRO A 78 -10.60 5.17 -29.30
N ALA A 79 -11.22 5.95 -30.21
CA ALA A 79 -10.55 6.87 -31.13
C ALA A 79 -9.99 8.13 -30.44
N GLN A 80 -9.56 8.03 -29.18
CA GLN A 80 -8.95 9.14 -28.45
C GLN A 80 -7.63 9.56 -29.14
N LYS A 81 -7.51 10.86 -29.41
CA LYS A 81 -6.33 11.48 -30.07
C LYS A 81 -5.07 11.46 -29.20
N ALA A 82 -5.20 11.42 -27.88
CA ALA A 82 -4.08 11.37 -26.95
C ALA A 82 -4.45 10.52 -25.73
N MET A 83 -3.54 9.66 -25.30
CA MET A 83 -3.70 8.87 -24.07
C MET A 83 -3.70 9.81 -22.86
N PRO A 84 -4.42 9.48 -21.77
CA PRO A 84 -4.13 10.07 -20.48
C PRO A 84 -2.63 9.96 -20.19
N ARG A 85 -1.98 11.11 -19.99
CA ARG A 85 -0.56 11.16 -19.60
C ARG A 85 -0.38 10.23 -18.39
N ARG A 86 0.73 9.48 -18.34
CA ARG A 86 1.14 8.83 -17.09
C ARG A 86 1.43 9.95 -16.09
N VAL A 87 0.39 10.37 -15.38
CA VAL A 87 0.54 11.36 -14.31
C VAL A 87 1.31 10.64 -13.23
N ALA A 88 2.39 11.26 -12.74
CA ALA A 88 2.99 10.83 -11.49
C ALA A 88 1.86 10.75 -10.45
N GLU A 89 1.89 9.73 -9.58
CA GLU A 89 0.82 9.59 -8.59
C GLU A 89 0.66 10.90 -7.83
N THR A 90 -0.56 11.44 -7.82
CA THR A 90 -0.95 12.55 -6.93
C THR A 90 -1.12 12.06 -5.49
N ARG A 91 -0.67 10.84 -5.18
CA ARG A 91 -0.69 10.30 -3.83
C ARG A 91 0.28 11.14 -3.00
N LEU A 92 -0.14 11.45 -1.77
CA LEU A 92 0.62 12.20 -0.78
C LEU A 92 2.07 11.68 -0.74
N GLN A 93 3.03 12.53 -1.11
CA GLN A 93 4.44 12.23 -0.95
C GLN A 93 4.84 12.69 0.45
N LEU A 94 4.98 11.73 1.35
CA LEU A 94 5.40 11.99 2.70
C LEU A 94 6.88 11.69 2.84
N GLU A 95 7.59 12.62 3.48
CA GLU A 95 8.97 12.39 3.89
C GLU A 95 9.01 11.31 4.99
N PRO A 96 9.82 10.25 4.83
CA PRO A 96 9.95 9.21 5.84
C PRO A 96 10.54 9.76 7.14
N VAL A 97 9.81 9.58 8.26
CA VAL A 97 10.31 9.85 9.61
C VAL A 97 10.70 8.54 10.27
N TRP A 98 11.96 8.43 10.68
CA TRP A 98 12.52 7.24 11.34
C TRP A 98 12.58 7.44 12.84
N LEU A 99 12.26 6.38 13.60
CA LEU A 99 12.58 6.36 15.03
C LEU A 99 14.10 6.44 15.22
N THR A 100 14.56 7.12 16.26
CA THR A 100 15.99 7.25 16.57
C THR A 100 16.56 5.95 17.11
N ASP A 101 17.90 5.82 17.15
CA ASP A 101 18.55 4.66 17.76
C ASP A 101 18.24 4.56 19.25
N GLU A 102 18.16 5.70 19.94
CA GLU A 102 17.78 5.80 21.34
C GLU A 102 16.36 5.29 21.57
N GLN A 103 15.39 5.74 20.76
CA GLN A 103 14.01 5.25 20.82
C GLN A 103 13.95 3.74 20.57
N MET A 104 14.72 3.23 19.59
CA MET A 104 14.78 1.80 19.30
C MET A 104 15.42 1.00 20.43
N GLN A 105 16.46 1.53 21.07
CA GLN A 105 17.12 0.90 22.21
C GLN A 105 16.16 0.75 23.38
N THR A 106 15.42 1.81 23.71
CA THR A 106 14.39 1.80 24.76
C THR A 106 13.36 0.71 24.56
N VAL A 107 12.95 0.44 23.31
CA VAL A 107 11.88 -0.51 23.01
C VAL A 107 12.34 -1.88 22.53
N SER A 108 13.65 -2.11 22.51
CA SER A 108 14.25 -3.28 21.87
C SER A 108 13.89 -4.61 22.55
N GLU A 109 13.70 -4.61 23.87
CA GLU A 109 13.47 -5.82 24.66
C GLU A 109 12.11 -6.49 24.43
N TRP A 110 11.11 -5.71 24.02
CA TRP A 110 9.77 -6.23 23.76
C TRP A 110 9.66 -6.93 22.41
N PHE A 111 10.58 -6.68 21.48
CA PHE A 111 10.55 -7.40 20.22
C PHE A 111 10.84 -8.89 20.44
N PRO A 112 10.09 -9.81 19.79
CA PRO A 112 10.33 -11.24 19.93
C PRO A 112 11.77 -11.58 19.55
N ARG A 113 12.41 -12.61 20.11
CA ARG A 113 13.77 -13.02 19.68
C ARG A 113 13.74 -13.71 18.31
N SER A 114 14.77 -13.53 17.48
CA SER A 114 14.81 -14.14 16.13
C SER A 114 15.22 -15.61 16.19
N HIS A 115 14.48 -16.49 15.50
CA HIS A 115 14.82 -17.90 15.34
C HIS A 115 15.36 -18.18 13.91
N GLY A 116 16.51 -17.60 13.59
CA GLY A 116 17.33 -18.00 12.43
C GLY A 116 16.90 -17.48 11.05
N LYS A 117 15.79 -16.75 10.91
CA LYS A 117 15.43 -16.02 9.67
C LYS A 117 15.77 -14.53 9.80
N PRO A 118 16.37 -13.90 8.76
CA PRO A 118 16.56 -12.45 8.73
C PRO A 118 15.21 -11.75 8.84
N ARG A 119 15.05 -10.88 9.84
CA ARG A 119 13.84 -10.06 9.95
C ARG A 119 13.90 -8.91 8.95
N LEU A 120 12.74 -8.51 8.46
CA LEU A 120 12.59 -7.14 7.98
C LEU A 120 12.97 -6.21 9.14
N ASP A 121 13.75 -5.18 8.86
CA ASP A 121 14.25 -4.25 9.88
C ASP A 121 13.11 -3.79 10.81
N ASP A 122 13.18 -4.20 12.08
CA ASP A 122 12.13 -3.92 13.06
C ASP A 122 12.00 -2.39 13.29
N ARG A 123 13.08 -1.61 13.11
CA ARG A 123 13.04 -0.14 13.09
C ARG A 123 12.22 0.39 11.92
N ALA A 124 12.42 -0.15 10.72
CA ALA A 124 11.67 0.25 9.53
C ALA A 124 10.17 -0.04 9.69
N ILE A 125 9.83 -1.24 10.14
CA ILE A 125 8.43 -1.63 10.38
C ILE A 125 7.80 -0.75 11.46
N LEU A 126 8.46 -0.57 12.60
CA LEU A 126 7.89 0.23 13.69
C LEU A 126 7.74 1.69 13.28
N SER A 127 8.73 2.27 12.60
CA SER A 127 8.64 3.64 12.07
C SER A 127 7.46 3.80 11.09
N GLY A 128 7.25 2.81 10.21
CA GLY A 128 6.11 2.79 9.30
C GLY A 128 4.76 2.68 10.01
N ILE A 129 4.66 1.87 11.05
CA ILE A 129 3.45 1.77 11.88
C ILE A 129 3.17 3.10 12.60
N VAL A 130 4.20 3.69 13.23
CA VAL A 130 4.09 4.97 13.93
C VAL A 130 3.58 6.06 13.00
N MET A 131 4.16 6.17 11.80
CA MET A 131 3.77 7.16 10.81
C MET A 131 2.33 6.97 10.34
N VAL A 132 1.89 5.72 10.13
CA VAL A 132 0.50 5.41 9.76
C VAL A 132 -0.49 5.88 10.83
N LEU A 133 -0.17 5.67 12.11
CA LEU A 133 -1.04 6.08 13.21
C LEU A 133 -1.02 7.60 13.40
N ARG A 134 0.16 8.22 13.47
CA ARG A 134 0.36 9.65 13.71
C ARG A 134 -0.28 10.51 12.63
N GLU A 135 -0.06 10.16 11.37
CA GLU A 135 -0.59 10.90 10.21
C GLU A 135 -1.96 10.42 9.74
N ASN A 136 -2.58 9.47 10.48
CA ASN A 136 -3.88 8.88 10.16
C ASN A 136 -3.98 8.33 8.71
N LEU A 137 -2.95 7.61 8.29
CA LEU A 137 -2.86 7.06 6.93
C LEU A 137 -3.52 5.69 6.81
N MET A 138 -3.82 5.31 5.56
CA MET A 138 -4.00 3.90 5.21
C MET A 138 -2.63 3.23 5.05
N TRP A 139 -2.53 1.92 5.31
CA TRP A 139 -1.29 1.14 5.13
C TRP A 139 -0.67 1.29 3.72
N GLN A 140 -1.49 1.56 2.70
CA GLN A 140 -1.07 1.78 1.31
C GLN A 140 -0.36 3.11 1.06
N GLN A 141 -0.51 4.06 1.96
CA GLN A 141 0.04 5.40 1.85
C GLN A 141 1.36 5.54 2.62
N ALA A 142 1.73 4.55 3.44
CA ALA A 142 3.02 4.51 4.10
C ALA A 142 4.15 4.46 3.04
N PRO A 143 5.24 5.23 3.20
CA PRO A 143 6.39 5.15 2.31
C PRO A 143 6.94 3.73 2.22
N ALA A 144 7.23 3.27 1.00
CA ALA A 144 7.69 1.91 0.73
C ALA A 144 9.03 1.56 1.41
N VAL A 145 9.80 2.56 1.82
CA VAL A 145 11.07 2.38 2.55
C VAL A 145 10.87 1.70 3.91
N PHE A 146 9.69 1.81 4.52
CA PHE A 146 9.34 1.11 5.75
C PHE A 146 8.94 -0.36 5.53
N GLY A 147 8.92 -0.81 4.27
CA GLY A 147 8.39 -2.08 3.84
C GLY A 147 7.05 -1.92 3.10
N GLY A 148 6.67 -2.95 2.34
CA GLY A 148 5.39 -2.95 1.63
C GLY A 148 4.17 -3.00 2.56
N GLU A 149 3.01 -2.55 2.08
CA GLU A 149 1.72 -2.56 2.81
C GLU A 149 1.47 -3.89 3.56
N MET A 150 1.72 -5.01 2.88
CA MET A 150 1.49 -6.34 3.47
C MET A 150 2.42 -6.64 4.64
N ALA A 151 3.66 -6.15 4.62
CA ALA A 151 4.61 -6.35 5.71
C ALA A 151 4.18 -5.56 6.95
N LEU A 152 3.85 -4.28 6.78
CA LEU A 152 3.36 -3.42 7.87
C LEU A 152 2.08 -3.99 8.49
N ARG A 153 1.09 -4.35 7.66
CA ARG A 153 -0.19 -4.89 8.16
C ARG A 153 -0.03 -6.24 8.87
N ARG A 154 0.85 -7.12 8.38
CA ARG A 154 1.14 -8.39 9.04
C ARG A 154 1.79 -8.17 10.40
N ARG A 155 2.78 -7.27 10.47
CA ARG A 155 3.47 -6.95 11.73
C ARG A 155 2.58 -6.22 12.72
N TRP A 156 1.74 -5.30 12.26
CA TRP A 156 0.67 -4.69 13.07
C TRP A 156 -0.17 -5.75 13.77
N ASN A 157 -0.72 -6.71 13.02
CA ASN A 157 -1.55 -7.75 13.60
C ASN A 157 -0.77 -8.70 14.53
N GLN A 158 0.43 -9.09 14.11
CA GLN A 158 1.26 -10.02 14.88
C GLN A 158 1.70 -9.41 16.22
N TRP A 159 2.25 -8.21 16.18
CA TRP A 159 2.77 -7.53 17.36
C TRP A 159 1.66 -6.96 18.24
N GLY A 160 0.53 -6.55 17.66
CA GLY A 160 -0.66 -6.16 18.42
C GLY A 160 -1.22 -7.34 19.20
N ALA A 161 -1.48 -8.48 18.54
CA ALA A 161 -2.01 -9.66 19.20
C ALA A 161 -1.07 -10.28 20.24
N SER A 162 0.24 -10.06 20.14
CA SER A 162 1.22 -10.55 21.11
C SER A 162 1.55 -9.56 22.23
N GLY A 163 0.88 -8.40 22.30
CA GLY A 163 1.14 -7.35 23.31
C GLY A 163 2.42 -6.54 23.10
N VAL A 164 3.17 -6.80 22.02
CA VAL A 164 4.43 -6.10 21.73
C VAL A 164 4.15 -4.63 21.45
N LEU A 165 3.10 -4.32 20.68
CA LEU A 165 2.76 -2.93 20.39
C LEU A 165 2.26 -2.17 21.61
N ASP A 166 1.58 -2.82 22.55
CA ASP A 166 1.15 -2.18 23.80
C ASP A 166 2.35 -1.73 24.61
N ALA A 167 3.28 -2.67 24.87
CA ALA A 167 4.49 -2.39 25.62
C ALA A 167 5.38 -1.35 24.92
N VAL A 168 5.57 -1.49 23.60
CA VAL A 168 6.34 -0.52 22.82
C VAL A 168 5.71 0.87 22.90
N PHE A 169 4.41 1.01 22.64
CA PHE A 169 3.79 2.33 22.60
C PHE A 169 3.69 2.98 23.97
N ALA A 170 3.53 2.20 25.05
CA ALA A 170 3.57 2.72 26.42
C ALA A 170 4.95 3.30 26.83
N HIS A 171 6.03 2.90 26.15
CA HIS A 171 7.41 3.29 26.49
C HIS A 171 8.13 4.08 25.38
N LEU A 172 7.44 4.37 24.28
CA LEU A 172 8.03 5.09 23.15
C LEU A 172 7.76 6.59 23.30
N PHE A 173 8.77 7.32 23.77
CA PHE A 173 8.69 8.76 24.00
C PHE A 173 9.49 9.58 22.98
N GLU A 174 9.11 10.84 22.83
CA GLU A 174 9.88 11.86 22.11
C GLU A 174 10.00 13.14 22.94
N PRO A 175 11.12 13.88 22.83
CA PRO A 175 11.33 15.11 23.57
C PRO A 175 10.40 16.22 23.05
N THR A 176 9.86 17.03 23.96
CA THR A 176 9.13 18.26 23.65
C THR A 176 9.54 19.40 24.56
N SER A 177 9.10 20.63 24.25
CA SER A 177 9.35 21.80 25.09
C SER A 177 8.83 21.64 26.53
N ASN A 178 7.84 20.76 26.73
CA ASN A 178 7.18 20.56 28.02
C ASN A 178 7.56 19.21 28.66
N GLY A 179 8.66 18.57 28.22
CA GLY A 179 9.08 17.25 28.68
C GLY A 179 8.82 16.13 27.67
N PRO A 180 9.13 14.87 28.01
CA PRO A 180 8.89 13.73 27.12
C PRO A 180 7.38 13.49 26.94
N ARG A 181 6.96 13.20 25.71
CA ARG A 181 5.59 12.77 25.38
C ARG A 181 5.57 11.43 24.67
N LEU A 182 4.46 10.70 24.76
CA LEU A 182 4.28 9.49 23.98
C LEU A 182 4.29 9.80 22.47
N VAL A 183 4.99 8.95 21.72
CA VAL A 183 5.06 9.02 20.25
C VAL A 183 3.71 8.68 19.62
N ILE A 184 2.97 7.74 20.22
CA ILE A 184 1.62 7.33 19.86
C ILE A 184 0.72 7.58 21.06
N THR A 185 -0.41 8.26 20.86
CA THR A 185 -1.42 8.46 21.90
C THR A 185 -2.68 7.66 21.60
N ASP A 186 -3.50 7.46 22.62
CA ASP A 186 -4.86 6.93 22.55
C ASP A 186 -5.72 7.63 21.47
N THR A 187 -5.55 8.95 21.31
CA THR A 187 -6.27 9.77 20.33
C THR A 187 -5.86 9.37 18.92
N MET A 188 -4.57 9.12 18.67
CA MET A 188 -4.08 8.64 17.38
C MET A 188 -4.59 7.24 17.08
N LEU A 189 -4.60 6.35 18.09
CA LEU A 189 -5.17 5.00 17.96
C LEU A 189 -6.66 5.06 17.63
N THR A 190 -7.42 5.90 18.32
CA THR A 190 -8.88 6.04 18.15
C THR A 190 -9.26 6.76 16.86
N LYS A 191 -8.39 7.62 16.31
CA LYS A 191 -8.61 8.26 15.01
C LYS A 191 -8.36 7.30 13.85
N ASN A 192 -7.32 6.47 13.95
CA ASN A 192 -6.93 5.55 12.87
C ASN A 192 -7.86 4.32 12.80
N THR A 193 -8.22 3.89 11.58
CA THR A 193 -9.12 2.72 11.41
C THR A 193 -8.49 1.41 11.90
N SER A 194 -7.20 1.20 11.70
CA SER A 194 -6.50 0.02 12.22
C SER A 194 -6.24 0.14 13.71
N GLY A 195 -5.91 1.35 14.18
CA GLY A 195 -5.79 1.66 15.61
C GLY A 195 -7.07 1.32 16.39
N ARG A 196 -8.23 1.86 15.97
CA ARG A 196 -9.55 1.53 16.54
C ARG A 196 -9.82 0.04 16.58
N ARG A 197 -9.44 -0.68 15.52
CA ARG A 197 -9.58 -2.13 15.49
C ARG A 197 -8.71 -2.79 16.55
N GLY A 198 -7.46 -2.35 16.72
CA GLY A 198 -6.59 -2.86 17.79
C GLY A 198 -7.14 -2.58 19.18
N VAL A 199 -7.68 -1.38 19.41
CA VAL A 199 -8.37 -1.01 20.66
C VAL A 199 -9.58 -1.93 20.90
N ALA A 200 -10.44 -2.12 19.89
CA ALA A 200 -11.60 -3.01 19.98
C ALA A 200 -11.24 -4.49 20.19
N LEU A 201 -10.01 -4.88 19.83
CA LEU A 201 -9.47 -6.22 20.07
C LEU A 201 -8.76 -6.35 21.42
N GLY A 202 -8.72 -5.29 22.24
CA GLY A 202 -8.07 -5.29 23.54
C GLY A 202 -6.55 -5.32 23.48
N TRP A 203 -5.93 -4.83 22.40
CA TRP A 203 -4.46 -4.88 22.25
C TRP A 203 -3.72 -3.79 23.01
N PHE A 204 -4.41 -2.79 23.55
CA PHE A 204 -3.82 -1.54 24.04
C PHE A 204 -4.34 -1.18 25.42
N GLU A 205 -4.11 -2.05 26.41
CA GLU A 205 -4.57 -1.82 27.79
C GLU A 205 -3.63 -0.87 28.54
N THR A 206 -2.33 -0.90 28.26
CA THR A 206 -1.34 -0.12 29.01
C THR A 206 -1.32 1.35 28.59
N ILE A 207 -1.45 1.62 27.29
CA ILE A 207 -1.39 2.99 26.76
C ILE A 207 -2.73 3.75 26.89
N ILE A 208 -3.80 3.06 27.26
CA ILE A 208 -5.15 3.60 27.42
C ILE A 208 -5.56 3.35 28.88
N SER A 209 -5.02 4.13 29.83
CA SER A 209 -5.55 4.06 31.18
C SER A 209 -6.97 4.66 31.20
N ALA A 210 -7.86 4.07 32.00
CA ALA A 210 -9.29 4.40 32.00
C ALA A 210 -9.63 5.74 32.70
N GLU A 211 -8.71 6.33 33.46
CA GLU A 211 -8.92 7.58 34.24
C GLU A 211 -8.28 8.81 33.58
N GLU A 212 -7.28 8.68 32.70
CA GLU A 212 -6.51 9.81 32.16
C GLU A 212 -7.16 10.50 30.94
N LEU A 213 -8.19 9.90 30.35
CA LEU A 213 -8.97 10.47 29.23
C LEU A 213 -10.08 11.44 29.66
N GLU A 214 -10.51 11.39 30.93
CA GLU A 214 -11.55 12.30 31.46
C GLU A 214 -11.00 13.56 32.13
N ALA A 215 -9.67 13.67 32.29
CA ALA A 215 -9.03 14.76 33.04
C ALA A 215 -8.19 15.74 32.19
N ALA A 216 -8.22 15.65 30.85
CA ALA A 216 -7.52 16.54 29.91
C ALA A 216 -8.48 17.27 28.96
#